data_AF-A0A096BDL9-F1
#
_entry.id   AF-A0A096BDL9-F1
#
_cell.length_a   1.000
_cell.length_b   1.000
_cell.length_c   1.000
_cell.angle_alpha   90.00
_cell.angle_beta   90.00
_cell.angle_gamma   90.00
#
_symmetry.space_group_name_H-M   'P 1'
#
loop_
_entity.id
_entity.type
_entity.pdbx_description
1 polymer ?
#
loop_
_entity_poly.entity_id
_entity_poly.type
_entity_poly.pdbx_seq_one_letter_code
_entity_poly.pdbx_strand_id
1 'polypeptide(L)'
;MLLDRGSHRSAYNALALLDLKPVYLERPWLASEGITGPISPSSVAQALEEHPEAKTLCITSPTYYGVLSDLPALAELMHRRGGVLVVDGAHGAHLPFLGNDHLSAADLVVTSAHKTLPALGQSALLLAGERFPHAGLRRAASLYGSSSPSYPMMACLDLCRAWMEEEGAAAYRAAARQVAALRRDYPSVSGPALDPARLVLRAPDGFAAQAALEGMGVWPEMADAGHVVFIPTCADTEEDFARLRAALDAVAWGDGAPLPPPPPPPEAVLTPRQALFSPRISLPLSAAEGRICAQQVAPYPPGVPVFAPGERICKKTIAYLKQIGYNTLEDVEVVSEPVCAS
;
A
#
# COMPACT_ATOMS: atom_id res chain seq x y z
N MET A 1 8.69 17.29 3.09
CA MET A 1 8.32 16.42 1.94
C MET A 1 6.84 16.11 2.02
N LEU A 2 6.16 15.93 0.90
CA LEU A 2 4.80 15.40 0.89
C LEU A 2 4.86 13.86 0.87
N LEU A 3 4.09 13.20 1.74
CA LEU A 3 4.05 11.74 1.85
C LEU A 3 2.61 11.26 1.88
N ASP A 4 2.25 10.30 1.04
CA ASP A 4 0.99 9.57 1.14
C ASP A 4 0.84 8.93 2.52
N ARG A 5 -0.21 9.30 3.25
CA ARG A 5 -0.49 8.72 4.57
C ARG A 5 -0.65 7.20 4.47
N GLY A 6 -1.18 6.69 3.36
CA GLY A 6 -1.31 5.25 3.09
C GLY A 6 0.01 4.51 2.82
N SER A 7 1.17 5.15 3.01
CA SER A 7 2.46 4.52 2.80
C SER A 7 2.71 3.34 3.75
N HIS A 8 3.43 2.34 3.24
CA HIS A 8 3.85 1.18 4.02
C HIS A 8 4.74 1.58 5.22
N ARG A 9 4.80 0.72 6.24
CA ARG A 9 5.61 0.91 7.46
C ARG A 9 7.08 1.25 7.20
N SER A 10 7.63 0.74 6.10
CA SER A 10 9.01 1.04 5.68
C SER A 10 9.23 2.53 5.42
N ALA A 11 8.23 3.27 4.89
CA ALA A 11 8.33 4.70 4.67
C ALA A 11 8.45 5.45 6.01
N TYR A 12 7.64 5.08 7.00
CA TYR A 12 7.69 5.67 8.34
C TYR A 12 9.00 5.34 9.07
N ASN A 13 9.51 4.12 8.92
CA ASN A 13 10.83 3.75 9.41
C ASN A 13 11.93 4.58 8.75
N ALA A 14 11.85 4.83 7.43
CA ALA A 14 12.80 5.67 6.72
C ALA A 14 12.75 7.13 7.20
N LEU A 15 11.55 7.68 7.43
CA LEU A 15 11.39 9.01 8.04
C LEU A 15 12.12 9.11 9.38
N ALA A 16 11.93 8.10 10.24
CA ALA A 16 12.61 8.06 11.53
C ALA A 16 14.12 7.88 11.40
N LEU A 17 14.60 6.98 10.53
CA LEU A 17 16.03 6.72 10.34
C LEU A 17 16.78 7.90 9.74
N LEU A 18 16.13 8.71 8.91
CA LEU A 18 16.72 9.84 8.19
C LEU A 18 16.37 11.21 8.80
N ASP A 19 15.62 11.24 9.90
CA ASP A 19 15.13 12.47 10.55
C ASP A 19 14.29 13.37 9.63
N LEU A 20 13.47 12.76 8.79
CA LEU A 20 12.63 13.48 7.83
C LEU A 20 11.29 13.84 8.47
N LYS A 21 10.84 15.07 8.19
CA LYS A 21 9.53 15.59 8.61
C LYS A 21 8.57 15.58 7.42
N PRO A 22 7.56 14.69 7.40
CA PRO A 22 6.57 14.65 6.34
C PRO A 22 5.46 15.67 6.58
N VAL A 23 4.83 16.09 5.50
CA VAL A 23 3.44 16.55 5.47
C VAL A 23 2.65 15.41 4.86
N TYR A 24 1.64 14.92 5.56
CA TYR A 24 0.87 13.77 5.11
C TYR A 24 -0.23 14.18 4.12
N LEU A 25 -0.31 13.47 3.01
CA LEU A 25 -1.41 13.57 2.06
C LEU A 25 -2.44 12.49 2.37
N GLU A 26 -3.69 12.92 2.48
CA GLU A 26 -4.83 12.02 2.66
C GLU A 26 -5.39 11.58 1.31
N ARG A 27 -5.96 10.38 1.30
CA ARG A 27 -6.69 9.85 0.16
C ARG A 27 -8.19 10.11 0.34
N PRO A 28 -8.92 10.46 -0.72
CA PRO A 28 -10.37 10.56 -0.64
C PRO A 28 -10.99 9.20 -0.32
N TRP A 29 -12.05 9.18 0.48
CA TRP A 29 -12.86 7.99 0.71
C TRP A 29 -13.88 7.82 -0.41
N LEU A 30 -13.87 6.68 -1.10
CA LEU A 30 -14.85 6.35 -2.13
C LEU A 30 -16.05 5.67 -1.47
N ALA A 31 -17.00 6.47 -0.98
CA ALA A 31 -18.11 5.96 -0.17
C ALA A 31 -18.98 4.90 -0.89
N SER A 32 -19.12 4.98 -2.22
CA SER A 32 -19.84 3.98 -3.01
C SER A 32 -19.14 2.62 -3.08
N GLU A 33 -17.83 2.61 -2.88
CA GLU A 33 -16.98 1.42 -2.99
C GLU A 33 -16.39 0.98 -1.64
N GLY A 34 -16.57 1.76 -0.57
CA GLY A 34 -16.03 1.41 0.76
C GLY A 34 -14.51 1.29 0.83
N ILE A 35 -13.76 2.00 -0.04
CA ILE A 35 -12.29 1.94 -0.11
C ILE A 35 -11.67 3.33 -0.24
N THR A 36 -10.35 3.42 -0.05
CA THR A 36 -9.59 4.66 -0.31
C THR A 36 -9.27 4.82 -1.80
N GLY A 37 -9.45 6.05 -2.29
CA GLY A 37 -9.20 6.43 -3.67
C GLY A 37 -7.73 6.79 -3.98
N PRO A 38 -7.48 7.33 -5.18
CA PRO A 38 -6.14 7.74 -5.59
C PRO A 38 -5.69 9.03 -4.90
N ILE A 39 -4.39 9.29 -4.89
CA ILE A 39 -3.89 10.65 -4.63
C ILE A 39 -4.20 11.49 -5.88
N SER A 40 -5.00 12.55 -5.72
CA SER A 40 -5.42 13.36 -6.86
C SER A 40 -4.40 14.46 -7.19
N PRO A 41 -4.26 14.86 -8.46
CA PRO A 41 -3.46 16.02 -8.83
C PRO A 41 -3.91 17.31 -8.12
N SER A 42 -5.21 17.45 -7.86
CA SER A 42 -5.76 18.61 -7.14
C SER A 42 -5.31 18.68 -5.69
N SER A 43 -5.29 17.56 -4.95
CA SER A 43 -4.85 17.56 -3.55
C SER A 43 -3.36 17.85 -3.43
N VAL A 44 -2.56 17.33 -4.38
CA VAL A 44 -1.13 17.64 -4.45
C VAL A 44 -0.88 19.09 -4.83
N ALA A 45 -1.65 19.66 -5.76
CA ALA A 45 -1.52 21.07 -6.14
C ALA A 45 -1.76 21.98 -4.94
N GLN A 46 -2.84 21.74 -4.18
CA GLN A 46 -3.16 22.46 -2.96
C GLN A 46 -2.06 22.30 -1.89
N ALA A 47 -1.63 21.07 -1.61
CA ALA A 47 -0.59 20.82 -0.60
C ALA A 47 0.74 21.51 -0.93
N LEU A 48 1.08 21.64 -2.21
CA LEU A 48 2.27 22.38 -2.65
C LEU A 48 2.12 23.90 -2.59
N GLU A 49 0.89 24.44 -2.55
CA GLU A 49 0.63 25.85 -2.26
C GLU A 49 0.77 26.14 -0.78
N GLU A 50 0.27 25.24 0.06
CA GLU A 50 0.38 25.31 1.54
C GLU A 50 1.81 25.06 2.02
N HIS A 51 2.56 24.21 1.31
CA HIS A 51 3.93 23.81 1.63
C HIS A 51 4.89 24.00 0.44
N PRO A 52 5.21 25.26 0.08
CA PRO A 52 6.04 25.58 -1.09
C PRO A 52 7.50 25.08 -0.97
N GLU A 53 7.96 24.77 0.25
CA GLU A 53 9.26 24.18 0.52
C GLU A 53 9.35 22.70 0.15
N ALA A 54 8.22 22.01 -0.07
CA ALA A 54 8.22 20.59 -0.40
C ALA A 54 8.84 20.33 -1.79
N LYS A 55 9.96 19.60 -1.82
CA LYS A 55 10.66 19.20 -3.05
C LYS A 55 10.49 17.73 -3.44
N THR A 56 9.76 16.96 -2.66
CA THR A 56 9.55 15.53 -2.88
C THR A 56 8.11 15.19 -2.57
N LEU A 57 7.48 14.50 -3.50
CA LEU A 57 6.21 13.80 -3.32
C LEU A 57 6.52 12.30 -3.32
N CYS A 58 6.16 11.61 -2.24
CA CYS A 58 6.28 10.16 -2.14
C CYS A 58 4.88 9.57 -1.97
N ILE A 59 4.45 8.71 -2.91
CA ILE A 59 3.11 8.09 -2.89
C ILE A 59 3.16 6.60 -3.16
N THR A 60 2.14 5.86 -2.73
CA THR A 60 1.95 4.46 -3.10
C THR A 60 1.01 4.35 -4.31
N SER A 61 1.39 3.62 -5.36
CA SER A 61 0.49 3.37 -6.49
C SER A 61 0.90 2.09 -7.22
N PRO A 62 0.02 1.08 -7.36
CA PRO A 62 -1.38 1.06 -6.93
C PRO A 62 -1.56 1.00 -5.40
N THR A 63 -2.76 1.33 -4.91
CA THR A 63 -3.18 0.97 -3.55
C THR A 63 -3.32 -0.55 -3.41
N TYR A 64 -3.51 -1.04 -2.18
CA TYR A 64 -3.73 -2.47 -1.94
C TYR A 64 -4.96 -3.03 -2.67
N TYR A 65 -6.01 -2.21 -2.81
CA TYR A 65 -7.23 -2.50 -3.58
C TYR A 65 -7.05 -2.33 -5.10
N GLY A 66 -5.84 -2.02 -5.57
CA GLY A 66 -5.53 -1.86 -6.99
C GLY A 66 -5.89 -0.49 -7.56
N VAL A 67 -6.20 0.53 -6.75
CA VAL A 67 -6.52 1.87 -7.26
C VAL A 67 -5.26 2.57 -7.72
N LEU A 68 -5.26 3.05 -8.98
CA LEU A 68 -4.11 3.72 -9.60
C LEU A 68 -4.24 5.24 -9.45
N SER A 69 -3.13 5.90 -9.12
CA SER A 69 -3.02 7.37 -9.18
C SER A 69 -2.51 7.81 -10.55
N ASP A 70 -2.82 9.05 -10.94
CA ASP A 70 -2.36 9.65 -12.21
C ASP A 70 -0.89 10.10 -12.08
N LEU A 71 0.04 9.15 -12.20
CA LEU A 71 1.47 9.42 -12.03
C LEU A 71 2.02 10.45 -13.03
N PRO A 72 1.63 10.43 -14.33
CA PRO A 72 2.04 11.49 -15.27
C PRO A 72 1.65 12.90 -14.80
N ALA A 73 0.39 13.11 -14.39
CA ALA A 73 -0.05 14.42 -13.92
C ALA A 73 0.66 14.86 -12.62
N LEU A 74 0.92 13.90 -11.72
CA LEU A 74 1.64 14.15 -10.47
C LEU A 74 3.12 14.48 -10.71
N ALA A 75 3.78 13.79 -11.63
CA ALA A 75 5.15 14.07 -12.03
C ALA A 75 5.25 15.49 -12.60
N GLU A 76 4.35 15.85 -13.51
CA GLU A 76 4.31 17.18 -14.12
C GLU A 76 4.17 18.30 -13.07
N LEU A 77 3.27 18.11 -12.09
CA LEU A 77 3.10 19.03 -10.96
C LEU A 77 4.39 19.25 -10.15
N MET A 78 5.11 18.17 -9.86
CA MET A 78 6.36 18.24 -9.11
C MET A 78 7.48 18.87 -9.93
N HIS A 79 7.62 18.48 -11.20
CA HIS A 79 8.68 18.96 -12.09
C HIS A 79 8.58 20.45 -12.37
N ARG A 80 7.37 21.01 -12.54
CA ARG A 80 7.16 22.47 -12.68
C ARG A 80 7.72 23.29 -11.51
N ARG A 81 7.87 22.68 -10.32
CA ARG A 81 8.43 23.31 -9.11
C ARG A 81 9.86 22.86 -8.78
N GLY A 82 10.50 22.13 -9.69
CA GLY A 82 11.83 21.54 -9.53
C GLY A 82 11.89 20.39 -8.52
N GLY A 83 10.74 19.88 -8.07
CA GLY A 83 10.64 18.74 -7.16
C GLY A 83 10.70 17.40 -7.88
N VAL A 84 10.61 16.31 -7.13
CA VAL A 84 10.64 14.91 -7.61
C VAL A 84 9.39 14.14 -7.20
N LEU A 85 8.99 13.18 -8.02
CA LEU A 85 8.02 12.15 -7.69
C LEU A 85 8.74 10.83 -7.39
N VAL A 86 8.49 10.29 -6.19
CA VAL A 86 8.92 8.95 -5.76
C VAL A 86 7.67 8.09 -5.61
N VAL A 87 7.66 6.91 -6.20
CA VAL A 87 6.52 6.00 -6.16
C VAL A 87 6.91 4.68 -5.48
N ASP A 88 6.20 4.34 -4.42
CA ASP A 88 6.12 2.98 -3.94
C ASP A 88 5.12 2.21 -4.83
N GLY A 89 5.66 1.54 -5.84
CA GLY A 89 4.96 0.67 -6.77
C GLY A 89 5.05 -0.80 -6.38
N ALA A 90 5.12 -1.11 -5.07
CA ALA A 90 5.35 -2.49 -4.60
C ALA A 90 4.41 -3.53 -5.23
N HIS A 91 3.14 -3.19 -5.46
CA HIS A 91 2.13 -4.06 -6.06
C HIS A 91 1.88 -3.78 -7.56
N GLY A 92 2.77 -3.04 -8.23
CA GLY A 92 2.59 -2.59 -9.61
C GLY A 92 3.64 -3.07 -10.61
N ALA A 93 4.49 -4.04 -10.25
CA ALA A 93 5.61 -4.47 -11.11
C ALA A 93 5.15 -5.07 -12.45
N HIS A 94 3.94 -5.63 -12.49
CA HIS A 94 3.33 -6.24 -13.68
C HIS A 94 2.65 -5.24 -14.63
N LEU A 95 2.35 -4.02 -14.18
CA LEU A 95 1.53 -3.05 -14.92
C LEU A 95 2.07 -2.71 -16.32
N PRO A 96 3.40 -2.56 -16.55
CA PRO A 96 3.93 -2.31 -17.90
C PRO A 96 3.57 -3.42 -18.90
N PHE A 97 3.50 -4.66 -18.45
CA PHE A 97 3.17 -5.81 -19.31
C PHE A 97 1.67 -5.90 -19.65
N LEU A 98 0.84 -5.12 -18.94
CA LEU A 98 -0.57 -4.91 -19.21
C LEU A 98 -0.85 -3.60 -19.97
N GLY A 99 0.20 -2.90 -20.44
CA GLY A 99 0.07 -1.67 -21.23
C GLY A 99 -0.09 -0.40 -20.39
N ASN A 100 0.21 -0.44 -19.09
CA ASN A 100 0.28 0.73 -18.23
C ASN A 100 1.73 0.98 -17.81
N ASP A 101 2.37 1.96 -18.47
CA ASP A 101 3.75 2.38 -18.24
C ASP A 101 3.86 3.61 -17.31
N HIS A 102 2.79 3.99 -16.61
CA HIS A 102 2.74 5.23 -15.83
C HIS A 102 3.81 5.32 -14.74
N LEU A 103 4.33 4.18 -14.25
CA LEU A 103 5.47 4.14 -13.33
C LEU A 103 6.71 4.87 -13.93
N SER A 104 6.88 4.87 -15.25
CA SER A 104 7.98 5.56 -15.93
C SER A 104 7.93 7.10 -15.80
N ALA A 105 6.78 7.67 -15.43
CA ALA A 105 6.67 9.11 -15.19
C ALA A 105 7.35 9.56 -13.89
N ALA A 106 7.57 8.64 -12.94
CA ALA A 106 8.21 8.96 -11.67
C ALA A 106 9.74 9.03 -11.80
N ASP A 107 10.37 9.86 -10.98
CA ASP A 107 11.83 9.97 -10.96
C ASP A 107 12.49 8.76 -10.29
N LEU A 108 11.81 8.15 -9.31
CA LEU A 108 12.19 6.92 -8.63
C LEU A 108 10.96 6.04 -8.39
N VAL A 109 11.09 4.74 -8.66
CA VAL A 109 10.06 3.74 -8.37
C VAL A 109 10.67 2.56 -7.65
N VAL A 110 10.04 2.13 -6.55
CA VAL A 110 10.36 0.85 -5.91
C VAL A 110 9.23 -0.13 -6.23
N THR A 111 9.55 -1.30 -6.75
CA THR A 111 8.58 -2.38 -6.96
C THR A 111 9.03 -3.65 -6.25
N SER A 112 8.10 -4.37 -5.62
CA SER A 112 8.39 -5.67 -5.03
C SER A 112 8.17 -6.75 -6.10
N ALA A 113 9.24 -7.20 -6.74
CA ALA A 113 9.16 -8.20 -7.80
C ALA A 113 8.44 -9.46 -7.31
N HIS A 114 8.77 -9.96 -6.13
CA HIS A 114 8.16 -11.16 -5.54
C HIS A 114 6.64 -11.09 -5.28
N LYS A 115 6.02 -9.90 -5.35
CA LYS A 115 4.56 -9.77 -5.13
C LYS A 115 3.75 -9.99 -6.39
N THR A 116 4.29 -9.60 -7.54
CA THR A 116 3.54 -9.51 -8.80
C THR A 116 4.35 -9.98 -10.02
N LEU A 117 5.57 -10.45 -9.83
CA LEU A 117 6.36 -11.13 -10.86
C LEU A 117 6.78 -12.49 -10.32
N PRO A 118 7.13 -13.47 -11.18
CA PRO A 118 7.58 -14.79 -10.75
C PRO A 118 9.03 -14.72 -10.21
N ALA A 119 9.20 -14.09 -9.05
CA ALA A 119 10.49 -13.85 -8.41
C ALA A 119 10.49 -14.33 -6.94
N LEU A 120 11.65 -14.73 -6.44
CA LEU A 120 11.80 -15.21 -5.06
C LEU A 120 11.48 -14.11 -4.04
N GLY A 121 10.91 -14.50 -2.89
CA GLY A 121 10.65 -13.60 -1.76
C GLY A 121 11.87 -12.75 -1.39
N GLN A 122 11.64 -11.53 -0.90
CA GLN A 122 12.64 -10.48 -0.63
C GLN A 122 13.20 -9.76 -1.87
N SER A 123 12.92 -10.22 -3.09
CA SER A 123 13.39 -9.55 -4.30
C SER A 123 12.57 -8.28 -4.63
N ALA A 124 13.27 -7.21 -5.02
CA ALA A 124 12.69 -5.92 -5.38
C ALA A 124 13.53 -5.23 -6.46
N LEU A 125 12.92 -4.29 -7.16
CA LEU A 125 13.57 -3.46 -8.18
C LEU A 125 13.45 -1.99 -7.77
N LEU A 126 14.55 -1.25 -7.91
CA LEU A 126 14.59 0.20 -7.84
C LEU A 126 14.79 0.72 -9.27
N LEU A 127 13.77 1.33 -9.84
CA LEU A 127 13.81 1.96 -11.16
C LEU A 127 14.05 3.45 -10.98
N ALA A 128 14.90 4.03 -11.83
CA ALA A 128 15.32 5.42 -11.71
C ALA A 128 15.32 6.11 -13.06
N GLY A 129 14.76 7.31 -13.10
CA GLY A 129 14.89 8.22 -14.24
C GLY A 129 16.26 8.89 -14.28
N GLU A 130 16.51 9.65 -15.36
CA GLU A 130 17.82 10.28 -15.63
C GLU A 130 18.34 11.19 -14.50
N ARG A 131 17.42 11.77 -13.72
CA ARG A 131 17.75 12.65 -12.58
C ARG A 131 18.53 11.95 -11.47
N PHE A 132 18.49 10.62 -11.39
CA PHE A 132 19.12 9.82 -10.34
C PHE A 132 20.18 8.85 -10.91
N PRO A 133 21.44 9.28 -11.02
CA PRO A 133 22.51 8.42 -11.55
C PRO A 133 22.70 7.13 -10.74
N HIS A 134 22.80 5.99 -11.44
CA HIS A 134 22.94 4.67 -10.82
C HIS A 134 24.10 4.56 -9.83
N ALA A 135 25.23 5.25 -10.08
CA ALA A 135 26.36 5.26 -9.17
C ALA A 135 26.01 5.86 -7.80
N GLY A 136 25.19 6.92 -7.77
CA GLY A 136 24.71 7.53 -6.53
C GLY A 136 23.74 6.61 -5.80
N LEU A 137 22.80 6.01 -6.54
CA LEU A 137 21.84 5.06 -5.98
C LEU A 137 22.51 3.82 -5.39
N ARG A 138 23.52 3.26 -6.05
CA ARG A 138 24.30 2.12 -5.52
C ARG A 138 25.01 2.45 -4.21
N ARG A 139 25.58 3.66 -4.10
CA ARG A 139 26.19 4.13 -2.83
C ARG A 139 25.16 4.31 -1.72
N ALA A 140 23.98 4.83 -2.04
CA ALA A 140 22.90 4.96 -1.06
C ALA A 140 22.37 3.59 -0.62
N ALA A 141 22.17 2.67 -1.58
CA ALA A 141 21.68 1.32 -1.33
C ALA A 141 22.61 0.51 -0.42
N SER A 142 23.94 0.73 -0.47
CA SER A 142 24.89 0.02 0.39
C SER A 142 24.76 0.36 1.88
N LEU A 143 24.04 1.42 2.25
CA LEU A 143 23.73 1.72 3.66
C LEU A 143 22.75 0.71 4.28
N TYR A 144 21.91 0.09 3.45
CA TYR A 144 20.84 -0.81 3.87
C TYR A 144 21.03 -2.24 3.38
N GLY A 145 21.85 -2.43 2.33
CA GLY A 145 22.15 -3.72 1.74
C GLY A 145 23.24 -4.50 2.47
N SER A 146 23.22 -5.82 2.32
CA SER A 146 24.32 -6.69 2.71
C SER A 146 25.51 -6.53 1.75
N SER A 147 26.73 -6.60 2.28
CA SER A 147 27.96 -6.74 1.46
C SER A 147 28.04 -8.10 0.74
N SER A 148 27.20 -9.06 1.15
CA SER A 148 27.06 -10.40 0.57
C SER A 148 25.62 -10.60 0.07
N PRO A 149 25.26 -10.09 -1.12
CA PRO A 149 23.93 -10.26 -1.67
C PRO A 149 23.67 -11.73 -2.05
N SER A 150 22.39 -12.14 -2.05
CA SER A 150 21.99 -13.46 -2.50
C SER A 150 22.09 -13.58 -4.01
N TYR A 151 23.15 -14.21 -4.51
CA TYR A 151 23.33 -14.48 -5.95
C TYR A 151 22.15 -15.25 -6.57
N PRO A 152 21.53 -16.26 -5.90
CA PRO A 152 20.32 -16.90 -6.41
C PRO A 152 19.16 -15.93 -6.63
N MET A 153 18.93 -14.97 -5.72
CA MET A 153 17.88 -13.96 -5.89
C MET A 153 18.20 -13.00 -7.04
N MET A 154 19.46 -12.60 -7.19
CA MET A 154 19.88 -11.74 -8.30
C MET A 154 19.74 -12.44 -9.65
N ALA A 155 20.15 -13.71 -9.75
CA ALA A 155 19.96 -14.52 -10.95
C ALA A 155 18.46 -14.74 -11.26
N CYS A 156 17.64 -14.98 -10.22
CA CYS A 156 16.20 -15.10 -10.37
C CYS A 156 15.58 -13.81 -10.93
N LEU A 157 16.00 -12.63 -10.47
CA LEU A 157 15.50 -11.36 -11.01
C LEU A 157 15.85 -11.17 -12.49
N ASP A 158 17.05 -11.56 -12.94
CA ASP A 158 17.42 -11.46 -14.35
C ASP A 158 16.67 -12.46 -15.23
N LEU A 159 16.49 -13.71 -14.76
CA LEU A 159 15.65 -14.70 -15.43
C LEU A 159 14.17 -14.29 -15.47
N CYS A 160 13.68 -13.70 -14.38
CA CYS A 160 12.33 -13.17 -14.30
C CYS A 160 12.11 -12.05 -15.33
N ARG A 161 13.06 -11.10 -15.44
CA ARG A 161 13.04 -10.06 -16.48
C ARG A 161 12.98 -10.67 -17.88
N ALA A 162 13.88 -11.62 -18.20
CA ALA A 162 13.92 -12.26 -19.51
C ALA A 162 12.60 -12.98 -19.85
N TRP A 163 12.07 -13.77 -18.91
CA TRP A 163 10.79 -14.46 -19.12
C TRP A 163 9.62 -13.48 -19.29
N MET A 164 9.59 -12.38 -18.53
CA MET A 164 8.56 -11.36 -18.63
C MET A 164 8.57 -10.61 -19.98
N GLU A 165 9.76 -10.38 -20.56
CA GLU A 165 9.94 -9.78 -21.89
C GLU A 165 9.46 -10.70 -23.03
N GLU A 166 9.47 -12.01 -22.81
CA GLU A 166 9.06 -13.02 -23.78
C GLU A 166 7.61 -13.48 -23.51
N GLU A 167 7.44 -14.51 -22.67
CA GLU A 167 6.18 -15.21 -22.46
C GLU A 167 5.29 -14.53 -21.41
N GLY A 168 5.90 -13.94 -20.38
CA GLY A 168 5.20 -13.50 -19.18
C GLY A 168 4.18 -12.41 -19.43
N ALA A 169 4.43 -11.52 -20.40
CA ALA A 169 3.47 -10.50 -20.79
C ALA A 169 2.17 -11.11 -21.36
N ALA A 170 2.27 -12.18 -22.15
CA ALA A 170 1.10 -12.88 -22.69
C ALA A 170 0.33 -13.62 -21.59
N ALA A 171 1.04 -14.27 -20.66
CA ALA A 171 0.46 -14.92 -19.49
C ALA A 171 -0.30 -13.94 -18.59
N TYR A 172 0.30 -12.78 -18.29
CA TYR A 172 -0.37 -11.72 -17.50
C TYR A 172 -1.62 -11.19 -18.19
N ARG A 173 -1.58 -10.98 -19.51
CA ARG A 173 -2.77 -10.59 -20.28
C ARG A 173 -3.86 -11.66 -20.22
N ALA A 174 -3.51 -12.94 -20.15
CA ALA A 174 -4.49 -14.02 -19.96
C ALA A 174 -5.13 -13.97 -18.57
N ALA A 175 -4.32 -13.83 -17.51
CA ALA A 175 -4.81 -13.66 -16.14
C ALA A 175 -5.73 -12.43 -16.01
N ALA A 176 -5.34 -11.28 -16.58
CA ALA A 176 -6.16 -10.07 -16.58
C ALA A 176 -7.51 -10.25 -17.32
N ARG A 177 -7.56 -11.06 -18.39
CA ARG A 177 -8.82 -11.41 -19.05
C ARG A 177 -9.73 -12.25 -18.16
N GLN A 178 -9.17 -13.19 -17.41
CA GLN A 178 -9.92 -13.99 -16.42
C GLN A 178 -10.44 -13.11 -15.28
N VAL A 179 -9.62 -12.22 -14.74
CA VAL A 179 -10.03 -11.23 -13.72
C VAL A 179 -11.14 -10.34 -14.26
N ALA A 180 -11.03 -9.86 -15.50
CA ALA A 180 -12.09 -9.08 -16.13
C ALA A 180 -13.40 -9.85 -16.30
N ALA A 181 -13.35 -11.17 -16.51
CA ALA A 181 -14.55 -12.02 -16.51
C ALA A 181 -15.16 -12.13 -15.11
N LEU A 182 -14.34 -12.42 -14.09
CA LEU A 182 -14.80 -12.51 -12.71
C LEU A 182 -15.43 -11.19 -12.22
N ARG A 183 -14.85 -10.02 -12.57
CA ARG A 183 -15.43 -8.71 -12.25
C ARG A 183 -16.81 -8.45 -12.90
N ARG A 184 -17.12 -9.10 -14.03
CA ARG A 184 -18.45 -9.02 -14.65
C ARG A 184 -19.46 -9.92 -13.97
N ASP A 185 -19.00 -11.07 -13.51
CA ASP A 185 -19.87 -12.12 -13.00
C ASP A 185 -20.15 -12.01 -11.50
N TYR A 186 -19.27 -11.33 -10.75
CA TYR A 186 -19.38 -11.15 -9.30
C TYR A 186 -19.45 -9.66 -8.93
N PRO A 187 -20.10 -9.30 -7.81
CA PRO A 187 -20.05 -7.96 -7.25
C PRO A 187 -18.61 -7.57 -6.91
N SER A 188 -17.94 -6.83 -7.81
CA SER A 188 -16.61 -6.30 -7.58
C SER A 188 -16.64 -4.82 -7.28
N VAL A 189 -15.53 -4.29 -6.76
CA VAL A 189 -15.30 -2.85 -6.70
C VAL A 189 -15.26 -2.27 -8.12
N SER A 190 -15.95 -1.15 -8.31
CA SER A 190 -16.04 -0.37 -9.53
C SER A 190 -15.48 1.05 -9.33
N GLY A 191 -14.18 1.15 -9.03
CA GLY A 191 -13.49 2.43 -8.83
C GLY A 191 -12.82 2.99 -10.08
N PRO A 192 -12.33 4.25 -10.03
CA PRO A 192 -11.51 4.80 -11.11
C PRO A 192 -10.21 4.01 -11.28
N ALA A 193 -9.73 3.91 -12.53
CA ALA A 193 -8.47 3.30 -12.95
C ALA A 193 -7.94 2.19 -12.00
N LEU A 194 -8.52 0.99 -12.11
CA LEU A 194 -8.07 -0.17 -11.34
C LEU A 194 -6.98 -0.94 -12.10
N ASP A 195 -6.03 -1.48 -11.35
CA ASP A 195 -5.11 -2.53 -11.80
C ASP A 195 -5.91 -3.66 -12.48
N PRO A 196 -5.67 -3.96 -13.78
CA PRO A 196 -6.47 -4.94 -14.51
C PRO A 196 -6.37 -6.38 -13.97
N ALA A 197 -5.31 -6.71 -13.23
CA ALA A 197 -5.13 -8.03 -12.64
C ALA A 197 -5.60 -8.11 -11.17
N ARG A 198 -5.98 -6.99 -10.53
CA ARG A 198 -6.48 -7.00 -9.16
C ARG A 198 -7.94 -7.46 -9.10
N LEU A 199 -8.28 -8.49 -8.34
CA LEU A 199 -9.69 -8.81 -8.10
C LEU A 199 -10.07 -8.37 -6.69
N VAL A 200 -11.04 -7.45 -6.58
CA VAL A 200 -11.62 -7.02 -5.30
C VAL A 200 -13.11 -7.29 -5.36
N LEU A 201 -13.57 -8.27 -4.59
CA LEU A 201 -14.98 -8.62 -4.49
C LEU A 201 -15.61 -7.97 -3.27
N ARG A 202 -16.85 -7.51 -3.41
CA ARG A 202 -17.68 -6.98 -2.33
C ARG A 202 -18.43 -8.14 -1.68
N ALA A 203 -18.34 -8.23 -0.36
CA ALA A 203 -19.01 -9.24 0.45
C ALA A 203 -19.75 -8.58 1.62
N PRO A 204 -20.91 -9.10 2.04
CA PRO A 204 -21.58 -8.63 3.24
C PRO A 204 -20.74 -8.78 4.52
N ASP A 205 -19.88 -9.79 4.53
CA ASP A 205 -18.87 -10.07 5.56
C ASP A 205 -17.64 -10.68 4.87
N GLY A 206 -16.63 -9.86 4.61
CA GLY A 206 -15.43 -10.33 3.91
C GLY A 206 -14.60 -11.32 4.73
N PHE A 207 -14.59 -11.22 6.07
CA PHE A 207 -13.86 -12.16 6.93
C PHE A 207 -14.50 -13.56 6.89
N ALA A 208 -15.83 -13.64 6.94
CA ALA A 208 -16.54 -14.90 6.78
C ALA A 208 -16.34 -15.50 5.37
N ALA A 209 -16.36 -14.66 4.34
CA ALA A 209 -16.07 -15.07 2.96
C ALA A 209 -14.64 -15.62 2.83
N GLN A 210 -13.63 -14.96 3.41
CA GLN A 210 -12.25 -15.44 3.45
C GLN A 210 -12.17 -16.81 4.14
N ALA A 211 -12.75 -16.97 5.33
CA ALA A 211 -12.72 -18.24 6.06
C ALA A 211 -13.36 -19.39 5.26
N ALA A 212 -14.46 -19.12 4.54
CA ALA A 212 -15.09 -20.10 3.67
C ALA A 212 -14.17 -20.50 2.50
N LEU A 213 -13.54 -19.53 1.84
CA LEU A 213 -12.60 -19.77 0.74
C LEU A 213 -11.38 -20.57 1.19
N GLU A 214 -10.79 -20.23 2.33
CA GLU A 214 -9.65 -20.95 2.90
C GLU A 214 -10.01 -22.40 3.23
N GLY A 215 -11.23 -22.65 3.74
CA GLY A 215 -11.77 -23.99 3.94
C GLY A 215 -11.91 -24.81 2.65
N MET A 216 -11.96 -24.15 1.49
CA MET A 216 -11.95 -24.76 0.16
C MET A 216 -10.56 -24.77 -0.50
N GLY A 217 -9.51 -24.38 0.23
CA GLY A 217 -8.13 -24.32 -0.28
C GLY A 217 -7.86 -23.14 -1.22
N VAL A 218 -8.70 -22.12 -1.22
CA VAL A 218 -8.48 -20.85 -1.94
C VAL A 218 -8.08 -19.79 -0.92
N TRP A 219 -6.91 -19.18 -1.10
CA TRP A 219 -6.37 -18.20 -0.17
C TRP A 219 -6.46 -16.80 -0.77
N PRO A 220 -7.41 -15.96 -0.32
CA PRO A 220 -7.37 -14.54 -0.62
C PRO A 220 -6.09 -13.90 -0.09
N GLU A 221 -5.70 -12.79 -0.69
CA GLU A 221 -4.61 -11.97 -0.19
C GLU A 221 -5.00 -11.30 1.14
N MET A 222 -6.22 -10.79 1.21
CA MET A 222 -6.78 -10.19 2.41
C MET A 222 -8.30 -10.12 2.33
N ALA A 223 -8.95 -9.95 3.49
CA ALA A 223 -10.32 -9.50 3.56
C ALA A 223 -10.52 -8.48 4.68
N ASP A 224 -11.47 -7.58 4.49
CA ASP A 224 -11.99 -6.67 5.52
C ASP A 224 -13.49 -6.92 5.72
N ALA A 225 -14.15 -6.07 6.51
CA ALA A 225 -15.56 -6.27 6.80
C ALA A 225 -16.48 -6.22 5.55
N GLY A 226 -16.04 -5.61 4.44
CA GLY A 226 -16.83 -5.45 3.21
C GLY A 226 -16.21 -6.04 1.95
N HIS A 227 -14.94 -6.48 1.97
CA HIS A 227 -14.22 -6.87 0.77
C HIS A 227 -13.34 -8.11 0.95
N VAL A 228 -13.13 -8.82 -0.16
CA VAL A 228 -12.10 -9.86 -0.31
C VAL A 228 -11.23 -9.52 -1.51
N VAL A 229 -9.91 -9.52 -1.32
CA VAL A 229 -8.92 -9.14 -2.34
C VAL A 229 -8.12 -10.37 -2.76
N PHE A 230 -7.92 -10.50 -4.06
CA PHE A 230 -7.03 -11.48 -4.68
C PHE A 230 -6.00 -10.77 -5.57
N ILE A 231 -4.82 -11.37 -5.67
CA ILE A 231 -3.75 -10.94 -6.59
C ILE A 231 -3.46 -12.06 -7.61
N PRO A 232 -4.34 -12.30 -8.61
CA PRO A 232 -3.97 -13.15 -9.72
C PRO A 232 -2.76 -12.58 -10.48
N THR A 233 -1.89 -13.48 -10.89
CA THR A 233 -0.61 -13.19 -11.54
C THR A 233 -0.47 -13.99 -12.84
N CYS A 234 0.63 -13.78 -13.56
CA CYS A 234 1.00 -14.64 -14.69
C CYS A 234 1.34 -16.09 -14.33
N ALA A 235 1.45 -16.42 -13.04
CA ALA A 235 1.70 -17.80 -12.59
C ALA A 235 0.40 -18.60 -12.40
N ASP A 236 -0.76 -17.94 -12.36
CA ASP A 236 -2.06 -18.60 -12.19
C ASP A 236 -2.55 -19.19 -13.51
N THR A 237 -2.86 -20.49 -13.48
CA THR A 237 -3.28 -21.26 -14.65
C THR A 237 -4.80 -21.19 -14.86
N GLU A 238 -5.28 -21.66 -16.02
CA GLU A 238 -6.73 -21.79 -16.26
C GLU A 238 -7.41 -22.71 -15.23
N GLU A 239 -6.72 -23.74 -14.74
CA GLU A 239 -7.20 -24.62 -13.68
C GLU A 239 -7.36 -23.87 -12.34
N ASP A 240 -6.41 -22.99 -12.01
CA ASP A 240 -6.50 -22.17 -10.80
C ASP A 240 -7.70 -21.21 -10.86
N PHE A 241 -7.96 -20.61 -12.03
CA PHE A 241 -9.15 -19.78 -12.23
C PHE A 241 -10.46 -20.59 -12.19
N ALA A 242 -10.47 -21.81 -12.69
CA ALA A 242 -11.63 -22.71 -12.56
C ALA A 242 -11.90 -23.08 -11.10
N ARG A 243 -10.85 -23.41 -10.33
CA ARG A 243 -10.93 -23.68 -8.88
C ARG A 243 -11.42 -22.45 -8.12
N LEU A 244 -10.87 -21.28 -8.43
CA LEU A 244 -11.33 -20.01 -7.85
C LEU A 244 -12.81 -19.80 -8.13
N ARG A 245 -13.25 -19.89 -9.38
CA ARG A 245 -14.67 -19.71 -9.74
C ARG A 245 -15.58 -20.69 -8.99
N ALA A 246 -15.24 -21.96 -8.91
CA ALA A 246 -16.02 -22.94 -8.17
C ALA A 246 -16.15 -22.59 -6.67
N ALA A 247 -15.09 -22.06 -6.06
CA ALA A 247 -15.12 -21.60 -4.68
C ALA A 247 -15.93 -20.31 -4.51
N LEU A 248 -15.81 -19.36 -5.46
CA LEU A 248 -16.60 -18.13 -5.45
C LEU A 248 -18.11 -18.41 -5.59
N ASP A 249 -18.52 -19.40 -6.38
CA ASP A 249 -19.92 -19.82 -6.54
C ASP A 249 -20.54 -20.34 -5.22
N ALA A 250 -19.71 -20.75 -4.25
CA ALA A 250 -20.14 -21.25 -2.93
C ALA A 250 -20.22 -20.17 -1.84
N VAL A 251 -19.86 -18.91 -2.17
CA VAL A 251 -19.80 -17.80 -1.22
C VAL A 251 -20.84 -16.73 -1.58
N ALA A 252 -21.43 -16.10 -0.57
CA ALA A 252 -22.36 -15.00 -0.76
C ALA A 252 -21.62 -13.68 -1.02
N TRP A 253 -21.87 -13.07 -2.17
CA TRP A 253 -21.29 -11.79 -2.58
C TRP A 253 -22.34 -10.69 -2.65
N GLY A 254 -21.92 -9.45 -2.46
CA GLY A 254 -22.82 -8.29 -2.47
C GLY A 254 -22.40 -7.23 -1.46
N ASP A 255 -23.25 -6.22 -1.34
CA ASP A 255 -23.00 -5.10 -0.44
C ASP A 255 -23.25 -5.48 1.03
N GLY A 256 -22.28 -5.13 1.87
CA GLY A 256 -22.39 -5.18 3.32
C GLY A 256 -22.87 -3.87 3.93
N ALA A 257 -22.73 -3.78 5.26
CA ALA A 257 -22.92 -2.52 5.95
C ALA A 257 -21.90 -1.48 5.45
N PRO A 258 -22.28 -0.21 5.22
CA PRO A 258 -21.35 0.81 4.77
C PRO A 258 -20.19 0.96 5.74
N LEU A 259 -18.96 0.87 5.20
CA LEU A 259 -17.76 1.16 5.97
C LEU A 259 -17.64 2.67 6.23
N PRO A 260 -17.35 3.10 7.47
CA PRO A 260 -17.14 4.51 7.77
C PRO A 260 -15.86 5.02 7.08
N PRO A 261 -15.80 6.30 6.69
CA PRO A 261 -14.54 6.90 6.27
C PRO A 261 -13.54 6.92 7.42
N PRO A 262 -12.22 6.87 7.13
CA PRO A 262 -11.19 7.10 8.13
C PRO A 262 -11.41 8.45 8.84
N PRO A 263 -11.15 8.54 10.16
CA PRO A 263 -11.22 9.80 10.86
C PRO A 263 -10.10 10.74 10.38
N PRO A 264 -10.24 12.06 10.58
CA PRO A 264 -9.16 13.00 10.32
C PRO A 264 -7.88 12.61 11.08
N PRO A 265 -6.69 12.91 10.52
CA PRO A 265 -5.42 12.69 11.18
C PRO A 265 -5.41 13.26 12.60
N PRO A 266 -4.89 12.49 13.58
CA PRO A 266 -4.69 13.03 14.91
C PRO A 266 -3.59 14.10 14.93
N GLU A 267 -3.54 14.84 16.03
CA GLU A 267 -2.49 15.82 16.30
C GLU A 267 -1.09 15.14 16.29
N ALA A 268 -0.18 15.64 15.45
CA ALA A 268 1.22 15.25 15.47
C ALA A 268 1.96 16.00 16.60
N VAL A 269 2.35 15.27 17.64
CA VAL A 269 3.01 15.81 18.85
C VAL A 269 4.52 15.65 18.78
N LEU A 270 5.00 14.53 18.24
CA LEU A 270 6.41 14.23 18.05
C LEU A 270 6.70 13.94 16.58
N THR A 271 7.96 14.12 16.17
CA THR A 271 8.43 13.61 14.88
C THR A 271 8.44 12.07 14.87
N PRO A 272 8.36 11.43 13.68
CA PRO A 272 8.49 9.97 13.57
C PRO A 272 9.75 9.42 14.24
N ARG A 273 10.89 10.14 14.13
CA ARG A 273 12.14 9.78 14.82
C ARG A 273 11.97 9.76 16.34
N GLN A 274 11.49 10.87 16.91
CA GLN A 274 11.34 11.03 18.35
C GLN A 274 10.41 9.97 18.94
N ALA A 275 9.35 9.61 18.22
CA ALA A 275 8.40 8.59 18.65
C ALA A 275 8.97 7.17 18.52
N LEU A 276 9.49 6.78 17.34
CA LEU A 276 9.95 5.41 17.09
C LEU A 276 11.20 5.03 17.88
N PHE A 277 12.03 5.99 18.28
CA PHE A 277 13.22 5.76 19.12
C PHE A 277 13.05 6.20 20.56
N SER A 278 11.84 6.58 20.98
CA SER A 278 11.55 6.81 22.39
C SER A 278 11.52 5.50 23.17
N PRO A 279 11.80 5.53 24.49
CA PRO A 279 11.35 4.46 25.37
C PRO A 279 9.82 4.31 25.27
N ARG A 280 9.36 3.07 25.26
CA ARG A 280 7.96 2.73 24.95
C ARG A 280 7.41 1.74 25.95
N ILE A 281 6.09 1.76 26.10
CA ILE A 281 5.34 0.77 26.83
C ILE A 281 4.22 0.24 25.97
N SER A 282 3.90 -1.04 26.15
CA SER A 282 2.72 -1.66 25.58
C SER A 282 1.50 -1.38 26.44
N LEU A 283 0.39 -0.95 25.83
CA LEU A 283 -0.90 -0.79 26.47
C LEU A 283 -2.01 -1.37 25.60
N PRO A 284 -3.10 -1.89 26.21
CA PRO A 284 -4.32 -2.16 25.46
C PRO A 284 -4.79 -0.89 24.74
N LEU A 285 -5.25 -1.01 23.48
CA LEU A 285 -5.74 0.13 22.70
C LEU A 285 -6.82 0.95 23.44
N SER A 286 -7.66 0.28 24.23
CA SER A 286 -8.70 0.90 25.05
C SER A 286 -8.17 1.83 26.16
N ALA A 287 -6.92 1.64 26.58
CA ALA A 287 -6.24 2.43 27.61
C ALA A 287 -5.24 3.45 27.01
N ALA A 288 -5.15 3.54 25.69
CA ALA A 288 -4.15 4.35 24.99
C ALA A 288 -4.63 5.78 24.65
N GLU A 289 -5.87 6.15 24.98
CA GLU A 289 -6.41 7.48 24.71
C GLU A 289 -5.52 8.58 25.34
N GLY A 290 -5.19 9.61 24.56
CA GLY A 290 -4.36 10.74 24.98
C GLY A 290 -2.85 10.47 24.93
N ARG A 291 -2.42 9.22 24.79
CA ARG A 291 -1.01 8.82 24.67
C ARG A 291 -0.47 9.11 23.27
N ILE A 292 0.86 9.24 23.18
CA ILE A 292 1.56 9.44 21.91
C ILE A 292 1.95 8.07 21.36
N CYS A 293 1.53 7.76 20.14
CA CYS A 293 1.85 6.46 19.55
C CYS A 293 3.35 6.35 19.22
N ALA A 294 3.96 5.22 19.57
CA ALA A 294 5.36 4.91 19.26
C ALA A 294 5.52 3.96 18.06
N GLN A 295 4.42 3.60 17.41
CA GLN A 295 4.40 2.74 16.23
C GLN A 295 3.44 3.25 15.15
N GLN A 296 3.49 2.65 13.97
CA GLN A 296 2.45 2.85 12.98
C GLN A 296 1.34 1.83 13.26
N VAL A 297 0.10 2.31 13.43
CA VAL A 297 -1.08 1.42 13.48
C VAL A 297 -1.88 1.64 12.21
N ALA A 298 -1.70 0.71 11.29
CA ALA A 298 -2.44 0.61 10.05
C ALA A 298 -3.26 -0.68 10.14
N PRO A 299 -4.58 -0.60 10.39
CA PRO A 299 -5.42 -1.78 10.38
C PRO A 299 -5.32 -2.44 9.01
N TYR A 300 -4.79 -3.65 8.98
CA TYR A 300 -4.79 -4.48 7.79
C TYR A 300 -6.02 -5.39 7.84
N PRO A 301 -7.01 -5.16 6.95
CA PRO A 301 -7.14 -4.08 5.94
C PRO A 301 -7.95 -2.86 6.42
N PRO A 302 -7.88 -1.67 5.77
CA PRO A 302 -7.37 -1.32 4.44
C PRO A 302 -5.86 -1.02 4.31
N GLY A 303 -5.08 -1.19 5.38
CA GLY A 303 -3.64 -0.90 5.41
C GLY A 303 -3.29 0.59 5.46
N VAL A 304 -4.29 1.48 5.64
CA VAL A 304 -4.05 2.92 5.80
C VAL A 304 -3.82 3.24 7.28
N PRO A 305 -2.71 3.91 7.65
CA PRO A 305 -2.42 4.32 9.02
C PRO A 305 -3.53 5.18 9.62
N VAL A 306 -4.19 4.64 10.64
CA VAL A 306 -5.17 5.39 11.44
C VAL A 306 -4.43 6.36 12.33
N PHE A 307 -3.31 5.94 12.90
CA PHE A 307 -2.34 6.85 13.52
C PHE A 307 -0.89 6.41 13.23
N ALA A 308 -0.05 7.42 13.08
CA ALA A 308 1.38 7.32 12.81
C ALA A 308 2.21 7.49 14.10
N PRO A 309 3.48 7.06 14.10
CA PRO A 309 4.37 7.35 15.20
C PRO A 309 4.49 8.86 15.45
N GLY A 310 4.27 9.27 16.69
CA GLY A 310 4.31 10.67 17.12
C GLY A 310 2.96 11.37 17.15
N GLU A 311 1.91 10.73 16.66
CA GLU A 311 0.55 11.25 16.74
C GLU A 311 -0.13 10.87 18.07
N ARG A 312 -1.01 11.75 18.56
CA ARG A 312 -1.80 11.52 19.77
C ARG A 312 -2.99 10.62 19.47
N ILE A 313 -3.08 9.48 20.14
CA ILE A 313 -4.21 8.57 20.03
C ILE A 313 -5.45 9.26 20.63
N CYS A 314 -6.56 9.28 19.89
CA CYS A 314 -7.80 9.91 20.36
C CYS A 314 -8.98 8.93 20.36
N LYS A 315 -10.05 9.30 21.07
CA LYS A 315 -11.27 8.48 21.14
C LYS A 315 -11.85 8.12 19.77
N LYS A 316 -11.77 9.05 18.80
CA LYS A 316 -12.31 8.84 17.44
C LYS A 316 -11.54 7.74 16.69
N THR A 317 -10.22 7.73 16.77
CA THR A 317 -9.40 6.69 16.12
C THR A 317 -9.60 5.32 16.73
N ILE A 318 -9.71 5.24 18.07
CA ILE A 318 -10.03 3.98 18.77
C ILE A 318 -11.41 3.45 18.37
N ALA A 319 -12.42 4.32 18.32
CA ALA A 319 -13.78 3.95 17.93
C ALA A 319 -13.83 3.45 16.47
N TYR A 320 -13.11 4.12 15.56
CA TYR A 320 -13.01 3.71 14.16
C TYR A 320 -12.38 2.31 14.03
N LEU A 321 -11.22 2.07 14.68
CA LEU A 321 -10.56 0.76 14.66
C LEU A 321 -11.49 -0.37 15.12
N LYS A 322 -12.24 -0.13 16.21
CA LYS A 322 -13.25 -1.07 16.70
C LYS A 322 -14.37 -1.32 15.69
N GLN A 323 -14.83 -0.28 15.00
CA GLN A 323 -15.94 -0.38 14.05
C GLN A 323 -15.55 -1.18 12.80
N ILE A 324 -14.32 -1.06 12.31
CA ILE A 324 -13.85 -1.80 11.12
C ILE A 324 -13.34 -3.21 11.44
N GLY A 325 -13.56 -3.70 12.67
CA GLY A 325 -13.17 -5.05 13.09
C GLY A 325 -11.68 -5.23 13.34
N TYR A 326 -10.90 -4.15 13.46
CA TYR A 326 -9.50 -4.27 13.88
C TYR A 326 -9.48 -4.79 15.32
N ASN A 327 -8.69 -5.85 15.56
CA ASN A 327 -8.73 -6.59 16.80
C ASN A 327 -8.33 -5.69 17.98
N THR A 328 -9.32 -5.20 18.74
CA THR A 328 -9.13 -4.21 19.82
C THR A 328 -8.40 -4.77 21.05
N LEU A 329 -8.04 -6.05 21.01
CA LEU A 329 -7.22 -6.75 22.00
C LEU A 329 -5.72 -6.65 21.68
N GLU A 330 -5.35 -6.09 20.53
CA GLU A 330 -3.96 -5.81 20.25
C GLU A 330 -3.44 -4.67 21.12
N ASP A 331 -2.31 -4.98 21.72
CA ASP A 331 -1.46 -4.06 22.43
C ASP A 331 -0.88 -3.03 21.45
N VAL A 332 -0.94 -1.75 21.83
CA VAL A 332 -0.34 -0.65 21.11
C VAL A 332 0.87 -0.11 21.86
N GLU A 333 1.98 0.04 21.14
CA GLU A 333 3.18 0.68 21.65
C GLU A 333 2.97 2.21 21.72
N VAL A 334 3.11 2.77 22.92
CA VAL A 334 3.05 4.21 23.16
C VAL A 334 4.33 4.70 23.79
N VAL A 335 4.66 5.97 23.57
CA VAL A 335 5.80 6.63 24.21
C VAL A 335 5.59 6.60 25.72
N SER A 336 6.59 6.11 26.46
CA SER A 336 6.59 6.19 27.92
C SER A 336 6.51 7.66 28.33
N GLU A 337 5.78 7.99 29.39
CA GLU A 337 5.74 9.37 29.88
C GLU A 337 7.16 9.95 30.02
N PRO A 338 7.34 11.27 29.79
CA PRO A 338 8.61 11.88 30.11
C PRO A 338 8.86 11.62 31.60
N VAL A 339 9.97 10.93 31.93
CA VAL A 339 10.57 11.09 33.25
C VAL A 339 10.73 12.59 33.42
N CYS A 340 10.04 13.17 34.41
CA CYS A 340 9.89 14.60 34.63
C CYS A 340 11.12 15.38 34.14
N ALA A 341 10.90 16.37 33.27
CA ALA A 341 11.89 17.42 33.07
C ALA A 341 12.09 18.10 34.43
N SER A 342 13.20 17.76 35.10
CA SER A 342 13.75 18.50 36.23
C SER A 342 14.30 19.83 35.78
#